data_AF-A0A497PJE5-F1
#
_entry.id   AF-A0A497PJE5-F1
#
_cell.length_a   1.000
_cell.length_b   1.000
_cell.length_c   1.000
_cell.angle_alpha   90.00
_cell.angle_beta   90.00
_cell.angle_gamma   90.00
#
_symmetry.space_group_name_H-M   'P 1'
#
loop_
_entity.id
_entity.type
_entity.pdbx_description
1 polymer ?
#
loop_
_entity_poly.entity_id
_entity_poly.type
_entity_poly.pdbx_seq_one_letter_code
_entity_poly.pdbx_strand_id
1 'polypeptide(L)'
;MLIGELDMYPLVRRFLEEDKGCERVLVDKVGFKKVKSWKIDVVGIRKSRVYAVEVKSGFGFDSVSGALMQAEFYKYACTGVYVCFPRDKYYGAKGQERDYLKEQCAEKGIGLLLVDVSGESGRDKNIEEVLGPRKSDCLDFDLYHQVVTQLTGEYDREFRMSLCKALGVLIMNRTIEDDLGRFKSYCGVLDREVAFETLIFDQFHWPLRETLRSPSARSEAERIYEEVKEEAFREGKSPVEYLADKDVYSYMVGKFKGRGQKAPKQYIQAINKIIEKVREYDCRMKLWYEREGTGGIYEYLLKGVRGLGGILRVGLLFHAVGSWAGISPKV
;
A
#
# COMPACT_ATOMS: atom_id res chain seq x y z
N MET A 1 -19.43 46.20 -7.13
CA MET A 1 -18.08 45.74 -7.52
C MET A 1 -18.22 44.29 -7.98
N LEU A 2 -17.71 43.91 -9.15
CA LEU A 2 -17.71 42.50 -9.56
C LEU A 2 -16.60 41.79 -8.76
N ILE A 3 -16.98 40.87 -7.89
CA ILE A 3 -16.03 40.06 -7.11
C ILE A 3 -15.46 38.99 -8.05
N GLY A 4 -14.14 38.93 -8.18
CA GLY A 4 -13.45 37.90 -8.96
C GLY A 4 -13.11 36.66 -8.14
N GLU A 5 -12.79 35.55 -8.81
CA GLU A 5 -12.33 34.31 -8.14
C GLU A 5 -11.06 34.55 -7.32
N LEU A 6 -10.16 35.41 -7.83
CA LEU A 6 -8.91 35.77 -7.17
C LEU A 6 -9.11 36.42 -5.79
N ASP A 7 -10.21 37.15 -5.59
CA ASP A 7 -10.53 37.80 -4.32
C ASP A 7 -10.90 36.78 -3.23
N MET A 8 -11.37 35.59 -3.64
CA MET A 8 -11.76 34.51 -2.75
C MET A 8 -10.58 33.63 -2.33
N TYR A 9 -9.52 33.54 -3.14
CA TYR A 9 -8.38 32.64 -2.90
C TYR A 9 -7.70 32.86 -1.55
N PRO A 10 -7.43 34.09 -1.07
CA PRO A 10 -6.84 34.32 0.24
C PRO A 10 -7.75 33.82 1.38
N LEU A 11 -9.07 33.90 1.21
CA LEU A 11 -10.04 33.43 2.20
C LEU A 11 -10.02 31.91 2.30
N VAL A 12 -10.08 31.24 1.14
CA VAL A 12 -10.00 29.76 1.05
C VAL A 12 -8.67 29.25 1.58
N ARG A 13 -7.57 29.95 1.27
CA ARG A 13 -6.24 29.63 1.80
C ARG A 13 -6.22 29.65 3.32
N ARG A 14 -6.72 30.73 3.94
CA ARG A 14 -6.82 30.83 5.41
C ARG A 14 -7.65 29.70 6.00
N PHE A 15 -8.80 29.37 5.40
CA PHE A 15 -9.61 28.23 5.84
C PHE A 15 -8.84 26.89 5.80
N LEU A 16 -8.05 26.65 4.75
CA LEU A 16 -7.25 25.43 4.69
C LEU A 16 -6.11 25.42 5.74
N GLU A 17 -5.46 26.56 5.96
CA GLU A 17 -4.38 26.71 6.96
C GLU A 17 -4.92 26.61 8.39
N GLU A 18 -5.95 27.38 8.73
CA GLU A 18 -6.47 27.57 10.09
C GLU A 18 -7.48 26.49 10.48
N ASP A 19 -8.54 26.28 9.68
CA ASP A 19 -9.63 25.35 10.03
C ASP A 19 -9.26 23.90 9.70
N LYS A 20 -8.60 23.65 8.56
CA LYS A 20 -8.18 22.28 8.19
C LYS A 20 -6.81 21.90 8.74
N GLY A 21 -6.00 22.87 9.17
CA GLY A 21 -4.67 22.64 9.72
C GLY A 21 -3.64 22.22 8.66
N CYS A 22 -3.79 22.72 7.42
CA CYS A 22 -2.85 22.43 6.35
C CYS A 22 -1.50 23.08 6.64
N GLU A 23 -0.44 22.29 6.60
CA GLU A 23 0.95 22.71 6.83
C GLU A 23 1.49 23.49 5.63
N ARG A 24 0.93 23.25 4.43
CA ARG A 24 1.24 23.98 3.21
C ARG A 24 0.01 24.11 2.34
N VAL A 25 -0.21 25.32 1.81
CA VAL A 25 -1.29 25.65 0.89
C VAL A 25 -0.72 26.39 -0.32
N LEU A 26 -1.11 25.95 -1.51
CA LEU A 26 -0.74 26.56 -2.78
C LEU A 26 -2.00 26.98 -3.53
N VAL A 27 -1.89 28.11 -4.23
CA VAL A 27 -2.96 28.70 -5.05
C VAL A 27 -2.50 28.67 -6.50
N ASP A 28 -3.32 28.08 -7.38
CA ASP A 28 -3.18 28.08 -8.83
C ASP A 28 -1.78 27.62 -9.33
N LYS A 29 -1.18 26.66 -8.60
CA LYS A 29 0.18 26.15 -8.87
C LYS A 29 0.26 24.64 -9.02
N VAL A 30 -0.79 23.92 -8.66
CA VAL A 30 -0.78 22.46 -8.60
C VAL A 30 -1.76 21.91 -9.62
N GLY A 31 -1.32 20.92 -10.38
CA GLY A 31 -2.13 20.27 -11.38
C GLY A 31 -1.78 18.81 -11.59
N PHE A 32 -2.61 18.10 -12.35
CA PHE A 32 -2.40 16.70 -12.71
C PHE A 32 -3.03 16.42 -14.07
N LYS A 33 -2.64 15.31 -14.71
CA LYS A 33 -3.17 14.94 -16.03
C LYS A 33 -4.05 13.70 -15.93
N LYS A 34 -5.35 13.85 -16.19
CA LYS A 34 -6.32 12.75 -16.32
C LYS A 34 -7.32 13.09 -17.42
N VAL A 35 -7.24 12.41 -18.56
CA VAL A 35 -7.92 12.78 -19.83
C VAL A 35 -7.41 14.11 -20.40
N LYS A 36 -7.40 15.18 -19.61
CA LYS A 36 -6.78 16.49 -19.88
C LYS A 36 -5.94 16.96 -18.70
N SER A 37 -5.29 18.10 -18.85
CA SER A 37 -4.60 18.79 -17.76
C SER A 37 -5.62 19.50 -16.87
N TRP A 38 -5.57 19.20 -15.58
CA TRP A 38 -6.37 19.84 -14.55
C TRP A 38 -5.46 20.70 -13.67
N LYS A 39 -5.95 21.87 -13.29
CA LYS A 39 -5.26 22.81 -12.42
C LYS A 39 -6.20 23.13 -11.27
N ILE A 40 -5.71 23.00 -10.04
CA ILE A 40 -6.52 23.17 -8.83
C ILE A 40 -6.35 24.61 -8.34
N ASP A 41 -7.48 25.30 -8.13
CA ASP A 41 -7.48 26.71 -7.72
C ASP A 41 -6.78 26.91 -6.37
N VAL A 42 -7.20 26.17 -5.34
CA VAL A 42 -6.53 26.18 -4.03
C VAL A 42 -6.40 24.76 -3.51
N VAL A 43 -5.20 24.37 -3.10
CA VAL A 43 -4.92 23.04 -2.56
C VAL A 43 -4.04 23.12 -1.32
N GLY A 44 -4.38 22.34 -0.29
CA GLY A 44 -3.66 22.26 0.96
C GLY A 44 -3.35 20.84 1.38
N ILE A 45 -2.26 20.64 2.12
CA ILE A 45 -1.90 19.35 2.69
C ILE A 45 -1.76 19.43 4.21
N ARG A 46 -2.34 18.46 4.92
CA ARG A 46 -2.12 18.18 6.34
C ARG A 46 -1.70 16.73 6.49
N LYS A 47 -0.46 16.48 6.94
CA LYS A 47 0.13 15.13 6.93
C LYS A 47 -0.04 14.48 5.55
N SER A 48 -0.87 13.43 5.45
CA SER A 48 -1.19 12.71 4.21
C SER A 48 -2.60 13.02 3.68
N ARG A 49 -3.24 14.10 4.13
CA ARG A 49 -4.56 14.52 3.63
C ARG A 49 -4.38 15.74 2.75
N VAL A 50 -4.76 15.59 1.49
CA VAL A 50 -4.79 16.66 0.50
C VAL A 50 -6.24 17.14 0.34
N TYR A 51 -6.46 18.43 0.51
CA TYR A 51 -7.74 19.10 0.30
C TYR A 51 -7.64 20.00 -0.93
N ALA A 52 -8.51 19.79 -1.91
CA ALA A 52 -8.67 20.68 -3.05
C ALA A 52 -9.94 21.52 -2.92
N VAL A 53 -9.90 22.75 -3.41
CA VAL A 53 -11.06 23.62 -3.47
C VAL A 53 -11.14 24.20 -4.89
N GLU A 54 -12.26 23.95 -5.56
CA GLU A 54 -12.64 24.63 -6.80
C GLU A 54 -13.47 25.86 -6.44
N VAL A 55 -13.10 27.03 -6.94
CA VAL A 55 -13.72 28.31 -6.62
C VAL A 55 -14.44 28.85 -7.85
N LYS A 56 -15.66 29.37 -7.66
CA LYS A 56 -16.40 30.08 -8.71
C LYS A 56 -16.89 31.41 -8.20
N SER A 57 -16.67 32.48 -8.97
CA SER A 57 -17.16 33.84 -8.65
C SER A 57 -18.66 34.04 -8.86
N GLY A 58 -19.30 33.14 -9.62
CA GLY A 58 -20.73 33.19 -9.92
C GLY A 58 -21.49 32.02 -9.31
N PHE A 59 -22.79 32.22 -9.10
CA PHE A 59 -23.72 31.15 -8.72
C PHE A 59 -24.88 31.08 -9.71
N GLY A 60 -24.86 30.04 -10.53
CA GLY A 60 -25.88 29.71 -11.52
C GLY A 60 -25.61 28.31 -12.06
N PHE A 61 -26.56 27.72 -12.78
CA PHE A 61 -26.48 26.32 -13.22
C PHE A 61 -25.15 25.94 -13.89
N ASP A 62 -24.63 26.77 -14.79
CA ASP A 62 -23.36 26.49 -15.49
C ASP A 62 -22.16 26.52 -14.55
N SER A 63 -22.11 27.50 -13.63
CA SER A 63 -21.04 27.58 -12.62
C SER A 63 -21.09 26.39 -11.66
N VAL A 64 -22.29 26.00 -11.22
CA VAL A 64 -22.52 24.85 -10.35
C VAL A 64 -22.09 23.55 -11.03
N SER A 65 -22.58 23.31 -12.24
CA SER A 65 -22.28 22.09 -13.00
C SER A 65 -20.79 21.99 -13.33
N GLY A 66 -20.17 23.11 -13.73
CA GLY A 66 -18.73 23.18 -14.00
C GLY A 66 -17.89 22.87 -12.77
N ALA A 67 -18.23 23.48 -11.62
CA ALA A 67 -17.52 23.24 -10.37
C ALA A 67 -17.64 21.80 -9.88
N LEU A 68 -18.84 21.21 -9.95
CA LEU A 68 -19.06 19.80 -9.59
C LEU A 68 -18.25 18.86 -10.48
N MET A 69 -18.25 19.09 -11.80
CA MET A 69 -17.44 18.30 -12.73
C MET A 69 -15.94 18.37 -12.38
N GLN A 70 -15.39 19.57 -12.18
CA GLN A 70 -13.99 19.74 -11.78
C GLN A 70 -13.68 19.04 -10.46
N ALA A 71 -14.54 19.21 -9.46
CA ALA A 71 -14.39 18.60 -8.15
C ALA A 71 -14.40 17.06 -8.22
N GLU A 72 -15.23 16.46 -9.06
CA GLU A 72 -15.20 15.01 -9.30
C GLU A 72 -13.86 14.53 -9.85
N PHE A 73 -13.25 15.27 -10.78
CA PHE A 73 -11.92 14.93 -11.27
C PHE A 73 -10.84 15.12 -10.19
N TYR A 74 -10.97 16.12 -9.31
CA TYR A 74 -10.03 16.31 -8.22
C TYR A 74 -10.05 15.18 -7.19
N LYS A 75 -11.18 14.47 -7.03
CA LYS A 75 -11.27 13.30 -6.13
C LYS A 75 -10.28 12.19 -6.50
N TYR A 76 -9.90 12.06 -7.77
CA TYR A 76 -8.87 11.09 -8.17
C TYR A 76 -7.48 11.45 -7.62
N ALA A 77 -7.20 12.72 -7.34
CA ALA A 77 -5.87 13.18 -6.91
C ALA A 77 -5.83 13.71 -5.47
N CYS A 78 -6.98 13.95 -4.84
CA CYS A 78 -7.09 14.59 -3.54
C CYS A 78 -7.98 13.79 -2.58
N THR A 79 -7.63 13.79 -1.29
CA THR A 79 -8.36 13.01 -0.28
C THR A 79 -9.69 13.64 0.15
N GLY A 80 -9.85 14.95 -0.02
CA GLY A 80 -11.10 15.67 0.18
C GLY A 80 -11.19 16.84 -0.81
N VAL A 81 -12.39 17.12 -1.30
CA VAL A 81 -12.60 18.15 -2.33
C VAL A 81 -13.79 19.02 -1.96
N TYR A 82 -13.65 20.34 -2.08
CA TYR A 82 -14.72 21.30 -1.93
C TYR A 82 -15.01 22.02 -3.23
N VAL A 83 -16.24 22.50 -3.36
CA VAL A 83 -16.59 23.62 -4.23
C VAL A 83 -16.90 24.84 -3.38
N CYS A 84 -16.59 26.03 -3.91
CA CYS A 84 -16.62 27.26 -3.16
C CYS A 84 -17.29 28.39 -3.96
N PHE A 85 -18.27 29.06 -3.36
CA PHE A 85 -19.07 30.11 -4.00
C PHE A 85 -19.23 31.35 -3.10
N PRO A 86 -19.48 32.54 -3.66
CA PRO A 86 -19.86 33.71 -2.87
C PRO A 86 -21.18 33.48 -2.15
N ARG A 87 -21.21 33.84 -0.87
CA ARG A 87 -22.34 33.65 0.03
C ARG A 87 -23.57 34.44 -0.44
N ASP A 88 -23.38 35.69 -0.86
CA ASP A 88 -24.43 36.57 -1.37
C ASP A 88 -25.09 35.99 -2.63
N LYS A 89 -24.29 35.47 -3.56
CA LYS A 89 -24.77 34.83 -4.78
C LYS A 89 -25.52 33.53 -4.50
N TYR A 90 -25.00 32.70 -3.59
CA TYR A 90 -25.67 31.48 -3.15
C TYR A 90 -27.06 31.78 -2.56
N TYR A 91 -27.15 32.74 -1.63
CA TYR A 91 -28.42 33.06 -0.97
C TYR A 91 -29.39 33.85 -1.86
N GLY A 92 -28.88 34.62 -2.83
CA GLY A 92 -29.69 35.31 -3.83
C GLY A 92 -30.24 34.43 -4.95
N ALA A 93 -29.73 33.20 -5.11
CA ALA A 93 -30.15 32.26 -6.14
C ALA A 93 -31.48 31.57 -5.84
N LYS A 94 -32.06 30.93 -6.87
CA LYS A 94 -33.31 30.17 -6.73
C LYS A 94 -33.10 28.96 -5.82
N GLY A 95 -34.12 28.60 -5.03
CA GLY A 95 -34.08 27.46 -4.12
C GLY A 95 -33.64 26.16 -4.80
N GLN A 96 -34.18 25.88 -5.99
CA GLN A 96 -33.87 24.67 -6.77
C GLN A 96 -32.38 24.52 -7.10
N GLU A 97 -31.67 25.61 -7.43
CA GLU A 97 -30.24 25.55 -7.75
C GLU A 97 -29.39 25.22 -6.50
N ARG A 98 -29.79 25.78 -5.35
CA ARG A 98 -29.14 25.47 -4.07
C ARG A 98 -29.37 24.04 -3.63
N ASP A 99 -30.60 23.56 -3.78
CA ASP A 99 -31.00 22.22 -3.39
C ASP A 99 -30.29 21.20 -4.28
N TYR A 100 -30.24 21.44 -5.59
CA TYR A 100 -29.47 20.64 -6.54
C TYR A 100 -27.99 20.56 -6.16
N LEU A 101 -27.33 21.70 -5.90
CA LEU A 101 -25.93 21.70 -5.49
C LEU A 101 -25.70 20.90 -4.20
N LYS A 102 -26.55 21.11 -3.18
CA LYS A 102 -26.44 20.39 -1.90
C LYS A 102 -26.60 18.89 -2.07
N GLU A 103 -27.60 18.46 -2.85
CA GLU A 103 -27.86 17.05 -3.15
C GLU A 103 -26.65 16.43 -3.87
N GLN A 104 -26.17 17.07 -4.93
CA GLN A 104 -25.03 16.57 -5.71
C GLN A 104 -23.73 16.55 -4.89
N CYS A 105 -23.46 17.57 -4.08
CA CYS A 105 -22.33 17.58 -3.16
C CYS A 105 -22.41 16.43 -2.15
N ALA A 106 -23.58 16.22 -1.53
CA ALA A 106 -23.79 15.14 -0.59
C ALA A 106 -23.60 13.77 -1.25
N GLU A 107 -24.26 13.52 -2.38
CA GLU A 107 -24.19 12.27 -3.15
C GLU A 107 -22.75 11.93 -3.55
N LYS A 108 -22.02 12.90 -4.10
CA LYS A 108 -20.64 12.73 -4.60
C LYS A 108 -19.57 12.81 -3.51
N GLY A 109 -19.94 13.22 -2.30
CA GLY A 109 -19.03 13.40 -1.17
C GLY A 109 -18.12 14.63 -1.30
N ILE A 110 -18.57 15.66 -2.03
CA ILE A 110 -17.88 16.93 -2.24
C ILE A 110 -18.35 17.92 -1.17
N GLY A 111 -17.43 18.62 -0.53
CA GLY A 111 -17.75 19.67 0.44
C GLY A 111 -18.24 20.96 -0.21
N LEU A 112 -18.95 21.79 0.54
CA LEU A 112 -19.48 23.08 0.08
C LEU A 112 -19.02 24.20 1.02
N LEU A 113 -18.31 25.17 0.46
CA LEU A 113 -17.87 26.38 1.14
C LEU A 113 -18.61 27.60 0.59
N LEU A 114 -19.01 28.50 1.48
CA LEU A 114 -19.55 29.81 1.15
C LEU A 114 -18.63 30.89 1.70
N VAL A 115 -18.23 31.82 0.83
CA VAL A 115 -17.29 32.90 1.17
C VAL A 115 -18.04 34.22 1.24
N ASP A 116 -17.81 34.98 2.30
CA ASP A 116 -18.21 36.36 2.40
C ASP A 116 -17.01 37.26 2.06
N VAL A 117 -17.08 37.90 0.89
CA VAL A 117 -16.01 38.75 0.38
C VAL A 117 -16.22 40.22 0.77
N SER A 118 -17.44 40.64 1.14
CA SER A 118 -17.72 42.03 1.51
C SER A 118 -17.28 42.35 2.95
N GLY A 119 -17.14 41.32 3.81
CA GLY A 119 -16.76 41.50 5.22
C GLY A 119 -17.84 42.23 6.04
N GLU A 120 -19.02 42.47 5.46
CA GLU A 120 -20.11 43.24 6.07
C GLU A 120 -20.87 42.45 7.14
N SER A 121 -20.68 41.13 7.22
CA SER A 121 -21.48 40.28 8.11
C SER A 121 -21.11 40.36 9.60
N GLY A 122 -20.08 41.13 9.99
CA GLY A 122 -19.69 41.31 11.40
C GLY A 122 -19.36 40.00 12.13
N ARG A 123 -19.15 38.90 11.38
CA ARG A 123 -18.77 37.58 11.89
C ARG A 123 -17.26 37.45 11.83
N ASP A 124 -16.67 36.82 12.85
CA ASP A 124 -15.23 36.53 12.91
C ASP A 124 -14.73 35.61 11.78
N LYS A 125 -15.64 34.91 11.06
CA LYS A 125 -15.29 33.99 9.96
C LYS A 125 -15.90 34.42 8.62
N ASN A 126 -15.02 34.72 7.67
CA ASN A 126 -15.34 35.05 6.26
C ASN A 126 -15.64 33.82 5.39
N ILE A 127 -15.54 32.60 5.95
CA ILE A 127 -15.90 31.35 5.29
C ILE A 127 -16.85 30.54 6.17
N GLU A 128 -17.86 29.97 5.52
CA GLU A 128 -18.81 29.03 6.08
C GLU A 128 -18.68 27.68 5.39
N GLU A 129 -18.42 26.62 6.17
CA GLU A 129 -18.46 25.24 5.69
C GLU A 129 -19.88 24.71 5.84
N VAL A 130 -20.65 24.73 4.75
CA VAL A 130 -22.04 24.24 4.73
C VAL A 130 -22.06 22.70 4.74
N LEU A 131 -21.09 22.08 4.06
CA LEU A 131 -20.93 20.64 4.02
C LEU A 131 -19.45 20.28 4.01
N GLY A 132 -19.06 19.34 4.87
CA GLY A 132 -17.71 18.76 4.86
C GLY A 132 -17.59 17.65 3.81
N PRO A 133 -16.41 17.50 3.16
CA PRO A 133 -16.18 16.49 2.15
C PRO A 133 -16.05 15.13 2.81
N ARG A 134 -16.53 14.10 2.12
CA ARG A 134 -16.19 12.73 2.46
C ARG A 134 -14.81 12.41 1.89
N LYS A 135 -14.13 11.45 2.52
CA LYS A 135 -12.84 10.97 1.99
C LYS A 135 -13.07 10.40 0.59
N SER A 136 -12.19 10.74 -0.35
CA SER A 136 -12.27 10.21 -1.71
C SER A 136 -12.23 8.68 -1.72
N ASP A 137 -13.16 8.10 -2.44
CA ASP A 137 -13.38 6.67 -2.68
C ASP A 137 -12.76 6.17 -3.99
N CYS A 138 -12.30 7.10 -4.84
CA CYS A 138 -11.73 6.81 -6.16
C CYS A 138 -10.29 7.35 -6.31
N LEU A 139 -9.56 7.46 -5.20
CA LEU A 139 -8.20 8.01 -5.20
C LEU A 139 -7.25 7.15 -6.06
N ASP A 140 -6.62 7.79 -7.03
CA ASP A 140 -5.57 7.25 -7.89
C ASP A 140 -4.21 7.63 -7.30
N PHE A 141 -3.43 6.64 -6.87
CA PHE A 141 -2.19 6.88 -6.15
C PHE A 141 -1.14 7.62 -6.96
N ASP A 142 -1.11 7.44 -8.28
CA ASP A 142 -0.13 8.14 -9.13
C ASP A 142 -0.49 9.62 -9.25
N LEU A 143 -1.77 9.94 -9.41
CA LEU A 143 -2.25 11.32 -9.45
C LEU A 143 -2.12 12.01 -8.08
N TYR A 144 -2.44 11.28 -7.01
CA TYR A 144 -2.24 11.76 -5.64
C TYR A 144 -0.75 12.05 -5.38
N HIS A 145 0.15 11.15 -5.78
CA HIS A 145 1.59 11.35 -5.65
C HIS A 145 2.08 12.59 -6.41
N GLN A 146 1.57 12.83 -7.63
CA GLN A 146 1.89 14.03 -8.40
C GLN A 146 1.51 15.31 -7.64
N VAL A 147 0.31 15.36 -7.06
CA VAL A 147 -0.19 16.51 -6.29
C VAL A 147 0.62 16.70 -5.02
N VAL A 148 0.86 15.63 -4.24
CA VAL A 148 1.66 15.71 -3.02
C VAL A 148 3.06 16.21 -3.31
N THR A 149 3.73 15.68 -4.35
CA THR A 149 5.11 16.08 -4.68
C THR A 149 5.19 17.57 -5.06
N GLN A 150 4.18 18.11 -5.74
CA GLN A 150 4.11 19.55 -6.02
C GLN A 150 3.88 20.38 -4.74
N LEU A 151 3.11 19.84 -3.79
CA LEU A 151 2.84 20.46 -2.49
C LEU A 151 4.00 20.37 -1.52
N THR A 152 4.76 19.28 -1.47
CA THR A 152 5.79 19.05 -0.45
C THR A 152 7.21 19.10 -1.00
N GLY A 153 7.37 19.15 -2.32
CA GLY A 153 8.64 18.83 -2.97
C GLY A 153 8.85 17.31 -3.04
N GLU A 154 10.01 16.91 -3.55
CA GLU A 154 10.42 15.51 -3.47
C GLU A 154 10.46 15.06 -2.01
N TYR A 155 9.94 13.87 -1.75
CA TYR A 155 10.08 13.29 -0.41
C TYR A 155 11.56 13.19 -0.05
N ASP A 156 11.90 13.71 1.13
CA ASP A 156 13.21 13.44 1.69
C ASP A 156 13.39 11.93 1.93
N ARG A 157 14.63 11.54 2.22
CA ARG A 157 14.98 10.14 2.43
C ARG A 157 14.25 9.54 3.64
N GLU A 158 14.01 10.31 4.68
CA GLU A 158 13.43 9.85 5.94
C GLU A 158 11.93 9.55 5.77
N PHE A 159 11.20 10.41 5.06
CA PHE A 159 9.81 10.18 4.74
C PHE A 159 9.62 9.01 3.78
N ARG A 160 10.49 8.86 2.76
CA ARG A 160 10.51 7.65 1.91
C ARG A 160 10.74 6.38 2.70
N MET A 161 11.69 6.40 3.63
CA MET A 161 11.92 5.26 4.53
C MET A 161 10.70 4.96 5.40
N SER A 162 10.03 5.99 5.92
CA SER A 162 8.82 5.84 6.74
C SER A 162 7.65 5.27 5.94
N LEU A 163 7.45 5.72 4.70
CA LEU A 163 6.47 5.15 3.76
C LEU A 163 6.79 3.69 3.44
N CYS A 164 8.04 3.36 3.11
CA CYS A 164 8.46 1.98 2.87
C CYS A 164 8.24 1.10 4.10
N LYS A 165 8.50 1.60 5.31
CA LYS A 165 8.20 0.88 6.56
C LYS A 165 6.70 0.66 6.73
N ALA A 166 5.87 1.69 6.53
CA ALA A 166 4.41 1.58 6.64
C ALA A 166 3.83 0.60 5.62
N LEU A 167 4.29 0.65 4.37
CA LEU A 167 3.96 -0.33 3.33
C LEU A 167 4.41 -1.73 3.72
N GLY A 168 5.62 -1.86 4.28
CA GLY A 168 6.12 -3.12 4.83
C GLY A 168 5.18 -3.71 5.90
N VAL A 169 4.71 -2.89 6.85
CA VAL A 169 3.75 -3.30 7.89
C VAL A 169 2.41 -3.73 7.28
N LEU A 170 1.88 -3.00 6.30
CA LEU A 170 0.63 -3.36 5.63
C LEU A 170 0.77 -4.68 4.87
N ILE A 171 1.87 -4.88 4.14
CA ILE A 171 2.16 -6.13 3.44
C ILE A 171 2.27 -7.27 4.46
N MET A 172 2.98 -7.06 5.56
CA MET A 172 3.13 -8.06 6.61
C MET A 172 1.80 -8.44 7.27
N ASN A 173 0.91 -7.48 7.56
CA ASN A 173 -0.41 -7.80 8.09
C ASN A 173 -1.19 -8.73 7.16
N ARG A 174 -1.19 -8.44 5.85
CA ARG A 174 -1.83 -9.31 4.86
C ARG A 174 -1.16 -10.69 4.79
N THR A 175 0.17 -10.73 4.81
CA THR A 175 0.92 -12.00 4.82
C THR A 175 0.63 -12.82 6.07
N ILE A 176 0.47 -12.20 7.25
CA ILE A 176 0.13 -12.90 8.50
C ILE A 176 -1.28 -13.52 8.40
N GLU A 177 -2.25 -12.81 7.82
CA GLU A 177 -3.60 -13.36 7.60
C GLU A 177 -3.57 -14.57 6.65
N ASP A 178 -2.82 -14.47 5.54
CA ASP A 178 -2.64 -15.56 4.59
C ASP A 178 -1.91 -16.76 5.24
N ASP A 179 -0.87 -16.50 6.04
CA ASP A 179 -0.10 -17.50 6.78
C ASP A 179 -0.96 -18.21 7.83
N LEU A 180 -1.80 -17.46 8.55
CA LEU A 180 -2.74 -18.03 9.52
C LEU A 180 -3.77 -18.92 8.81
N GLY A 181 -4.23 -18.52 7.62
CA GLY A 181 -5.10 -19.33 6.76
C GLY A 181 -4.43 -20.65 6.36
N ARG A 182 -3.18 -20.59 5.87
CA ARG A 182 -2.38 -21.78 5.53
C ARG A 182 -2.14 -22.69 6.72
N PHE A 183 -1.76 -22.13 7.87
CA PHE A 183 -1.55 -22.89 9.10
C PHE A 183 -2.79 -23.67 9.54
N LYS A 184 -3.96 -23.02 9.51
CA LYS A 184 -5.24 -23.68 9.80
C LYS A 184 -5.54 -24.81 8.83
N SER A 185 -5.25 -24.61 7.54
CA SER A 185 -5.39 -25.65 6.50
C SER A 185 -4.49 -26.85 6.80
N TYR A 186 -3.22 -26.62 7.12
CA TYR A 186 -2.26 -27.69 7.46
C TYR A 186 -2.65 -28.46 8.73
N CYS A 187 -3.11 -27.76 9.77
CA CYS A 187 -3.62 -28.42 10.99
C CYS A 187 -4.87 -29.29 10.74
N GLY A 188 -5.53 -29.14 9.59
CA GLY A 188 -6.64 -30.02 9.20
C GLY A 188 -6.19 -31.41 8.74
N VAL A 189 -4.90 -31.58 8.39
CA VAL A 189 -4.33 -32.82 7.84
C VAL A 189 -3.06 -33.30 8.55
N LEU A 190 -2.43 -32.46 9.36
CA LEU A 190 -1.17 -32.74 10.09
C LEU A 190 -1.32 -32.41 11.57
N ASP A 191 -0.41 -32.97 12.38
CA ASP A 191 -0.18 -32.47 13.73
C ASP A 191 0.25 -30.99 13.71
N ARG A 192 -0.08 -30.27 14.78
CA ARG A 192 0.17 -28.84 14.92
C ARG A 192 1.65 -28.48 14.79
N GLU A 193 2.55 -29.29 15.34
CA GLU A 193 4.00 -29.04 15.24
C GLU A 193 4.47 -29.19 13.80
N VAL A 194 4.06 -30.27 13.12
CA VAL A 194 4.39 -30.53 11.71
C VAL A 194 3.83 -29.45 10.78
N ALA A 195 2.59 -28.99 11.05
CA ALA A 195 1.97 -27.89 10.33
C ALA A 195 2.76 -26.58 10.48
N PHE A 196 3.31 -26.32 11.68
CA PHE A 196 4.11 -25.14 11.94
C PHE A 196 5.49 -25.22 11.25
N GLU A 197 6.15 -26.38 11.30
CA GLU A 197 7.41 -26.63 10.58
C GLU A 197 7.24 -26.42 9.06
N THR A 198 6.14 -26.91 8.52
CA THR A 198 5.76 -26.70 7.10
C THR A 198 5.61 -25.21 6.79
N LEU A 199 4.89 -24.46 7.63
CA LEU A 199 4.69 -23.02 7.44
C LEU A 199 6.03 -22.25 7.47
N ILE A 200 6.93 -22.61 8.38
CA ILE A 200 8.27 -22.00 8.44
C ILE A 200 9.01 -22.25 7.12
N PHE A 201 8.99 -23.49 6.61
CA PHE A 201 9.70 -23.83 5.38
C PHE A 201 9.10 -23.13 4.14
N ASP A 202 7.77 -22.96 4.08
CA ASP A 202 7.08 -22.16 3.06
C ASP A 202 7.64 -20.72 2.97
N GLN A 203 7.93 -20.09 4.12
CA GLN A 203 8.50 -18.73 4.17
C GLN A 203 9.91 -18.65 3.56
N PHE A 204 10.68 -19.73 3.63
CA PHE A 204 12.01 -19.79 3.02
C PHE A 204 11.97 -20.23 1.56
N HIS A 205 10.98 -21.02 1.16
CA HIS A 205 10.81 -21.46 -0.22
C HIS A 205 10.57 -20.27 -1.17
N TRP A 206 9.67 -19.34 -0.82
CA TRP A 206 9.31 -18.23 -1.71
C TRP A 206 10.52 -17.35 -2.13
N PRO A 207 11.36 -16.83 -1.21
CA PRO A 207 12.56 -16.07 -1.58
C PRO A 207 13.54 -16.87 -2.43
N LEU A 208 13.69 -18.18 -2.17
CA LEU A 208 14.57 -19.05 -2.93
C LEU A 208 14.09 -19.22 -4.38
N ARG A 209 12.79 -19.46 -4.56
CA ARG A 209 12.14 -19.56 -5.88
C ARG A 209 12.33 -18.26 -6.67
N GLU A 210 12.17 -17.10 -6.04
CA GLU A 210 12.32 -15.81 -6.71
C GLU A 210 13.76 -15.56 -7.23
N THR A 211 14.77 -16.26 -6.71
CA THR A 211 16.14 -16.20 -7.27
C THR A 211 16.26 -16.75 -8.69
N LEU A 212 15.27 -17.51 -9.16
CA LEU A 212 15.24 -18.06 -10.51
C LEU A 212 14.93 -16.95 -11.54
N ARG A 213 15.71 -16.92 -12.63
CA ARG A 213 15.59 -15.85 -13.64
C ARG A 213 14.34 -15.95 -14.51
N SER A 214 13.90 -17.17 -14.81
CA SER A 214 12.79 -17.43 -15.74
C SER A 214 11.47 -17.60 -14.98
N PRO A 215 10.37 -16.93 -15.39
CA PRO A 215 9.04 -17.18 -14.83
C PRO A 215 8.63 -18.65 -14.90
N SER A 216 8.95 -19.35 -16.00
CA SER A 216 8.67 -20.78 -16.14
C SER A 216 9.42 -21.62 -15.10
N ALA A 217 10.68 -21.29 -14.83
CA ALA A 217 11.46 -21.98 -13.81
C ALA A 217 10.92 -21.73 -12.39
N ARG A 218 10.40 -20.52 -12.10
CA ARG A 218 9.73 -20.21 -10.83
C ARG A 218 8.47 -21.04 -10.65
N SER A 219 7.61 -21.05 -11.67
CA SER A 219 6.36 -21.83 -11.64
C SER A 219 6.63 -23.32 -11.47
N GLU A 220 7.69 -23.85 -12.09
CA GLU A 220 8.01 -25.27 -11.92
C GLU A 220 8.62 -25.60 -10.56
N ALA A 221 9.48 -24.72 -10.03
CA ALA A 221 9.97 -24.86 -8.66
C ALA A 221 8.83 -24.88 -7.64
N GLU A 222 7.81 -24.04 -7.81
CA GLU A 222 6.60 -24.06 -6.98
C GLU A 222 5.87 -25.39 -7.07
N ARG A 223 5.58 -25.88 -8.28
CA ARG A 223 4.85 -27.14 -8.46
C ARG A 223 5.57 -28.32 -7.83
N ILE A 224 6.89 -28.43 -8.05
CA ILE A 224 7.70 -29.48 -7.45
C ILE A 224 7.69 -29.36 -5.93
N TYR A 225 7.73 -28.15 -5.39
CA TYR A 225 7.64 -27.95 -3.95
C TYR A 225 6.27 -28.36 -3.38
N GLU A 226 5.16 -28.01 -4.03
CA GLU A 226 3.83 -28.48 -3.65
C GLU A 226 3.71 -30.01 -3.71
N GLU A 227 4.28 -30.67 -4.72
CA GLU A 227 4.34 -32.14 -4.78
C GLU A 227 5.13 -32.75 -3.63
N VAL A 228 6.25 -32.12 -3.25
CA VAL A 228 7.03 -32.54 -2.08
C VAL A 228 6.20 -32.40 -0.80
N LYS A 229 5.41 -31.32 -0.66
CA LYS A 229 4.49 -31.16 0.47
C LYS A 229 3.44 -32.25 0.50
N GLU A 230 2.77 -32.52 -0.62
CA GLU A 230 1.74 -33.56 -0.70
C GLU A 230 2.27 -34.95 -0.36
N GLU A 231 3.49 -35.28 -0.80
CA GLU A 231 4.14 -36.54 -0.47
C GLU A 231 4.55 -36.59 1.02
N ALA A 232 5.10 -35.50 1.56
CA ALA A 232 5.44 -35.40 2.98
C ALA A 232 4.20 -35.57 3.86
N PHE A 233 3.09 -34.93 3.49
CA PHE A 233 1.84 -34.99 4.25
C PHE A 233 1.24 -36.38 4.27
N ARG A 234 1.38 -37.15 3.19
CA ARG A 234 0.97 -38.56 3.15
C ARG A 234 1.73 -39.44 4.17
N GLU A 235 2.94 -39.03 4.55
CA GLU A 235 3.75 -39.67 5.59
C GLU A 235 3.57 -39.03 6.98
N GLY A 236 2.70 -38.01 7.10
CA GLY A 236 2.54 -37.24 8.34
C GLY A 236 3.77 -36.40 8.71
N LYS A 237 4.65 -36.11 7.74
CA LYS A 237 5.91 -35.37 7.91
C LYS A 237 5.80 -33.97 7.35
N SER A 238 6.65 -33.07 7.86
CA SER A 238 6.93 -31.80 7.21
C SER A 238 7.79 -32.02 5.95
N PRO A 239 7.82 -31.06 5.02
CA PRO A 239 8.67 -31.18 3.82
C PRO A 239 10.16 -31.31 4.16
N VAL A 240 10.58 -30.72 5.27
CA VAL A 240 11.97 -30.78 5.75
C VAL A 240 12.32 -32.17 6.21
N GLU A 241 11.50 -32.76 7.09
CA GLU A 241 11.68 -34.14 7.56
C GLU A 241 11.63 -35.13 6.39
N TYR A 242 10.65 -34.97 5.49
CA TYR A 242 10.52 -35.82 4.31
C TYR A 242 11.73 -35.75 3.37
N LEU A 243 12.31 -34.56 3.18
CA LEU A 243 13.52 -34.39 2.36
C LEU A 243 14.78 -34.85 3.10
N ALA A 244 14.81 -34.79 4.44
CA ALA A 244 15.95 -35.22 5.23
C ALA A 244 16.28 -36.71 5.06
N ASP A 245 15.29 -37.54 4.73
CA ASP A 245 15.46 -38.97 4.44
C ASP A 245 15.97 -39.25 3.00
N LYS A 246 16.25 -38.21 2.21
CA LYS A 246 16.60 -38.35 0.78
C LYS A 246 17.99 -37.80 0.48
N ASP A 247 18.55 -38.26 -0.65
CA ASP A 247 19.56 -37.48 -1.37
C ASP A 247 18.84 -36.32 -2.09
N VAL A 248 18.72 -35.20 -1.39
CA VAL A 248 17.93 -34.04 -1.83
C VAL A 248 18.34 -33.57 -3.22
N TYR A 249 19.64 -33.54 -3.52
CA TYR A 249 20.11 -33.08 -4.82
C TYR A 249 19.62 -33.99 -5.94
N SER A 250 19.88 -35.30 -5.84
CA SER A 250 19.46 -36.27 -6.86
C SER A 250 17.94 -36.35 -6.98
N TYR A 251 17.24 -36.31 -5.85
CA TYR A 251 15.79 -36.34 -5.79
C TYR A 251 15.16 -35.15 -6.52
N MET A 252 15.58 -33.92 -6.18
CA MET A 252 15.07 -32.71 -6.80
C MET A 252 15.44 -32.63 -8.29
N VAL A 253 16.67 -33.00 -8.66
CA VAL A 253 17.08 -33.09 -10.06
C VAL A 253 16.18 -34.07 -10.83
N GLY A 254 15.82 -35.20 -10.23
CA GLY A 254 14.88 -36.17 -10.78
C GLY A 254 13.50 -35.56 -11.04
N LYS A 255 12.94 -34.84 -10.07
CA LYS A 255 11.65 -34.14 -10.21
C LYS A 255 11.63 -33.14 -11.36
N PHE A 256 12.67 -32.30 -11.50
CA PHE A 256 12.77 -31.36 -12.63
C PHE A 256 12.91 -32.08 -13.97
N LYS A 257 13.77 -33.10 -14.05
CA LYS A 257 14.00 -33.86 -15.28
C LYS A 257 12.76 -34.62 -15.75
N GLY A 258 12.01 -35.22 -14.82
CA GLY A 258 10.74 -35.91 -15.11
C GLY A 258 9.69 -35.02 -15.78
N ARG A 259 9.89 -33.70 -15.71
CA ARG A 259 9.02 -32.67 -16.29
C ARG A 259 9.62 -31.97 -17.50
N GLY A 260 10.71 -32.50 -18.03
CA GLY A 260 11.43 -31.92 -19.17
C GLY A 260 12.11 -30.58 -18.86
N GLN A 261 12.27 -30.21 -17.59
CA GLN A 261 12.87 -28.95 -17.18
C GLN A 261 14.34 -29.13 -16.77
N LYS A 262 15.16 -28.12 -17.08
CA LYS A 262 16.53 -28.07 -16.59
C LYS A 262 16.53 -27.73 -15.10
N ALA A 263 17.07 -28.64 -14.29
CA ALA A 263 17.19 -28.47 -12.85
C ALA A 263 17.97 -27.19 -12.48
N PRO A 264 17.36 -26.24 -11.74
CA PRO A 264 18.03 -25.01 -11.35
C PRO A 264 19.02 -25.27 -10.20
N LYS A 265 20.30 -25.42 -10.57
CA LYS A 265 21.36 -25.85 -9.65
C LYS A 265 21.42 -25.02 -8.35
N GLN A 266 21.33 -23.68 -8.43
CA GLN A 266 21.41 -22.83 -7.24
C GLN A 266 20.24 -23.05 -6.27
N TYR A 267 19.02 -23.18 -6.79
CA TYR A 267 17.82 -23.43 -5.98
C TYR A 267 17.90 -24.78 -5.27
N ILE A 268 18.29 -25.84 -6.00
CA ILE A 268 18.46 -27.18 -5.42
C ILE A 268 19.58 -27.20 -4.39
N GLN A 269 20.70 -26.52 -4.66
CA GLN A 269 21.80 -26.38 -3.69
C GLN A 269 21.35 -25.66 -2.43
N ALA A 270 20.50 -24.63 -2.54
CA ALA A 270 19.97 -23.93 -1.39
C ALA A 270 19.07 -24.81 -0.54
N ILE A 271 18.13 -25.55 -1.16
CA ILE A 271 17.28 -26.51 -0.45
C ILE A 271 18.13 -27.58 0.22
N ASN A 272 19.04 -28.22 -0.51
CA ASN A 272 19.95 -29.24 0.04
C ASN A 272 20.71 -28.70 1.27
N LYS A 273 21.18 -27.45 1.18
CA LYS A 273 21.93 -26.83 2.27
C LYS A 273 21.06 -26.49 3.50
N ILE A 274 19.80 -26.10 3.29
CA ILE A 274 18.83 -25.99 4.39
C ILE A 274 18.67 -27.35 5.07
N ILE A 275 18.39 -28.40 4.30
CA ILE A 275 18.18 -29.75 4.86
C ILE A 275 19.43 -30.25 5.59
N GLU A 276 20.63 -30.06 5.04
CA GLU A 276 21.90 -30.41 5.71
C GLU A 276 22.04 -29.72 7.06
N LYS A 277 21.72 -28.42 7.15
CA LYS A 277 21.83 -27.64 8.38
C LYS A 277 20.79 -28.06 9.41
N VAL A 278 19.55 -28.31 8.97
CA VAL A 278 18.43 -28.64 9.87
C VAL A 278 18.59 -30.04 10.48
N ARG A 279 19.39 -30.93 9.88
CA ARG A 279 19.79 -32.19 10.53
C ARG A 279 20.57 -31.97 11.83
N GLU A 280 21.29 -30.85 11.98
CA GLU A 280 21.92 -30.47 13.26
C GLU A 280 20.90 -30.10 14.34
N TYR A 281 19.64 -29.90 13.93
CA TYR A 281 18.50 -29.47 14.74
C TYR A 281 17.40 -30.54 14.76
N ASP A 282 17.76 -31.82 14.66
CA ASP A 282 16.80 -32.93 14.73
C ASP A 282 15.68 -32.81 13.68
N CYS A 283 16.07 -32.34 12.49
CA CYS A 283 15.17 -32.09 11.35
C CYS A 283 14.05 -31.05 11.61
N ARG A 284 14.16 -30.23 12.67
CA ARG A 284 13.18 -29.20 13.04
C ARG A 284 13.67 -27.79 12.69
N MET A 285 13.02 -27.15 11.70
CA MET A 285 13.30 -25.77 11.32
C MET A 285 12.98 -24.79 12.44
N LYS A 286 11.95 -25.05 13.26
CA LYS A 286 11.62 -24.21 14.41
C LYS A 286 12.81 -24.07 15.36
N LEU A 287 13.51 -25.17 15.68
CA LEU A 287 14.67 -25.12 16.58
C LEU A 287 15.82 -24.30 15.99
N TRP A 288 16.07 -24.41 14.68
CA TRP A 288 17.07 -23.57 14.02
C TRP A 288 16.66 -22.09 14.05
N TYR A 289 15.39 -21.80 13.77
CA TYR A 289 14.82 -20.46 13.80
C TYR A 289 14.89 -19.83 15.20
N GLU A 290 14.52 -20.56 16.25
CA GLU A 290 14.56 -20.06 17.63
C GLU A 290 15.99 -19.76 18.09
N ARG A 291 16.98 -20.53 17.62
CA ARG A 291 18.38 -20.37 18.02
C ARG A 291 19.12 -19.29 17.26
N GLU A 292 18.94 -19.22 15.93
CA GLU A 292 19.73 -18.34 15.06
C GLU A 292 18.92 -17.17 14.47
N GLY A 293 17.59 -17.20 14.60
CA GLY A 293 16.68 -16.25 13.97
C GLY A 293 16.66 -16.33 12.45
N THR A 294 15.76 -15.58 11.81
CA THR A 294 15.76 -15.42 10.33
C THR A 294 17.10 -14.92 9.81
N GLY A 295 17.72 -13.96 10.51
CA GLY A 295 19.01 -13.38 10.16
C GLY A 295 20.10 -14.44 9.97
N GLY A 296 20.27 -15.32 10.96
CA GLY A 296 21.26 -16.40 10.92
C GLY A 296 21.00 -17.40 9.78
N ILE A 297 19.74 -17.77 9.55
CA ILE A 297 19.35 -18.68 8.46
C ILE A 297 19.77 -18.11 7.09
N TYR A 298 19.42 -16.86 6.80
CA TYR A 298 19.80 -16.25 5.52
C TYR A 298 21.30 -16.03 5.38
N GLU A 299 22.00 -15.62 6.45
CA GLU A 299 23.45 -15.51 6.44
C GLU A 299 24.13 -16.84 6.11
N TYR A 300 23.65 -17.93 6.69
CA TYR A 300 24.14 -19.27 6.43
C TYR A 300 23.95 -19.65 4.94
N LEU A 301 22.79 -19.35 4.36
CA LEU A 301 22.53 -19.58 2.93
C LEU A 301 23.39 -18.72 2.02
N LEU A 302 23.59 -17.44 2.36
CA LEU A 302 24.39 -16.49 1.59
C LEU A 302 25.88 -16.86 1.58
N LYS A 303 26.43 -17.29 2.73
CA LYS A 303 27.81 -17.82 2.83
C LYS A 303 27.92 -19.16 2.10
N GLY A 304 26.82 -19.90 2.07
CA GLY A 304 26.77 -21.29 1.64
C GLY A 304 26.54 -21.55 0.16
N VAL A 305 25.88 -20.64 -0.55
CA VAL A 305 25.47 -20.81 -1.95
C VAL A 305 25.74 -19.53 -2.73
N ARG A 306 26.66 -19.59 -3.70
CA ARG A 306 27.01 -18.44 -4.53
C ARG A 306 25.82 -18.03 -5.42
N GLY A 307 25.55 -16.72 -5.48
CA GLY A 307 24.56 -16.14 -6.41
C GLY A 307 23.17 -15.88 -5.84
N LEU A 308 22.93 -16.13 -4.54
CA LEU A 308 21.64 -15.83 -3.89
C LEU A 308 21.51 -14.39 -3.36
N GLY A 309 22.54 -13.56 -3.52
CA GLY A 309 22.75 -12.31 -2.79
C GLY A 309 21.67 -11.22 -2.93
N GLY A 310 21.11 -11.01 -4.12
CA GLY A 310 20.20 -9.87 -4.35
C GLY A 310 18.84 -10.05 -3.69
N ILE A 311 18.16 -11.17 -3.96
CA ILE A 311 16.77 -11.41 -3.58
C ILE A 311 16.63 -11.90 -2.14
N LEU A 312 17.58 -12.71 -1.63
CA LEU A 312 17.58 -13.10 -0.21
C LEU A 312 17.80 -11.90 0.73
N ARG A 313 18.54 -10.87 0.29
CA ARG A 313 18.66 -9.61 1.05
C ARG A 313 17.35 -8.84 1.13
N VAL A 314 16.49 -8.94 0.12
CA VAL A 314 15.13 -8.38 0.15
C VAL A 314 14.25 -9.16 1.11
N GLY A 315 14.32 -10.50 1.11
CA GLY A 315 13.64 -11.34 2.12
C GLY A 315 14.06 -11.01 3.56
N LEU A 316 15.36 -10.84 3.80
CA LEU A 316 15.91 -10.34 5.07
C LEU A 316 15.34 -8.98 5.47
N LEU A 317 15.20 -8.05 4.52
CA LEU A 317 14.63 -6.72 4.76
C LEU A 317 13.16 -6.80 5.19
N PHE A 318 12.34 -7.62 4.52
CA PHE A 318 10.93 -7.82 4.92
C PHE A 318 10.81 -8.40 6.33
N HIS A 319 11.59 -9.43 6.67
CA HIS A 319 11.59 -10.00 8.02
C HIS A 319 12.12 -9.02 9.08
N ALA A 320 13.13 -8.21 8.76
CA ALA A 320 13.65 -7.19 9.66
C ALA A 320 12.63 -6.08 9.96
N VAL A 321 11.76 -5.72 9.00
CA VAL A 321 10.68 -4.76 9.24
C VAL A 321 9.64 -5.33 10.22
N GLY A 322 9.38 -6.64 10.19
CA GLY A 322 8.47 -7.31 11.13
C GLY A 322 8.98 -7.26 12.58
N SER A 323 10.28 -7.56 12.76
CA SER A 323 10.96 -7.43 14.05
C SER A 323 10.95 -5.98 14.57
N TRP A 324 11.06 -4.99 13.68
CA TRP A 324 11.03 -3.56 14.04
C TRP A 324 9.62 -3.08 14.44
N ALA A 325 8.58 -3.64 13.85
CA ALA A 325 7.19 -3.33 14.17
C ALA A 325 6.73 -3.92 15.53
N GLY A 326 7.62 -4.60 16.27
CA GLY A 326 7.23 -5.36 17.46
C GLY A 326 6.38 -6.59 17.14
N ILE A 327 6.19 -6.88 15.86
CA ILE A 327 5.60 -8.11 15.33
C ILE A 327 6.73 -9.14 15.18
N SER A 328 7.49 -9.31 16.25
CA SER A 328 8.14 -10.59 16.43
C SER A 328 7.03 -11.52 16.89
N PRO A 329 6.77 -12.66 16.23
CA PRO A 329 5.98 -13.69 16.87
C PRO A 329 6.77 -14.04 18.13
N LYS A 330 6.34 -13.52 19.29
CA LYS A 330 6.55 -14.23 20.53
C LYS A 330 5.72 -15.50 20.34
N VAL A 331 6.41 -16.54 19.88
CA VAL A 331 5.88 -17.89 19.71
C VAL A 331 5.27 -18.36 21.01
#